data_AF-A0A356WXZ7-F1
#
_entry.id   AF-A0A356WXZ7-F1
#
_cell.length_a   1.000
_cell.length_b   1.000
_cell.length_c   1.000
_cell.angle_alpha   90.00
_cell.angle_beta   90.00
_cell.angle_gamma   90.00
#
_symmetry.space_group_name_H-M   'P 1'
#
loop_
_entity.id
_entity.type
_entity.pdbx_description
1 polymer ?
#
loop_
_entity_poly.entity_id
_entity_poly.type
_entity_poly.pdbx_seq_one_letter_code
_entity_poly.pdbx_strand_id
1 'polypeptide(L)'
;MKKEKRIDSYSIKKWQLIGVVILVMIVVGLYFYIFYGEFSRNIEDWSGFGEYVGGTLGTILSVIALIVVVKTYNLQAEELLLTRQELKGSKEALQDQIKVSNYQRVENTFFNLLREKNSFLNSDTGKESYRIRINNLYANVLREVKAKKTSEEETVRRIRRVYLTQHHNDLKNVFSLNDAMFRLISDSNLDEKEKYLYYSILIGNMAKGEAELYTAYTLINEFPAPVYKAIEDSNFFDKVSVKKEWREFMSLINNHLLETIFN
;
A
#
# COMPACT_ATOMS: atom_id res chain seq x y z
N MET A 1 -2.02 23.44 30.48
CA MET A 1 -3.41 22.95 30.37
C MET A 1 -4.36 23.99 30.95
N LYS A 2 -5.04 24.78 30.10
CA LYS A 2 -6.16 25.62 30.52
C LYS A 2 -7.35 24.68 30.81
N LYS A 3 -7.89 24.73 32.04
CA LYS A 3 -9.12 24.00 32.41
C LYS A 3 -10.29 24.59 31.60
N GLU A 4 -10.82 23.83 30.66
CA GLU A 4 -12.14 24.12 30.09
C GLU A 4 -13.18 24.03 31.21
N LYS A 5 -13.81 25.17 31.55
CA LYS A 5 -15.01 25.19 32.37
C LYS A 5 -16.11 24.50 31.57
N ARG A 6 -16.43 23.24 31.89
CA ARG A 6 -17.68 22.61 31.46
C ARG A 6 -18.83 23.44 32.04
N ILE A 7 -19.51 24.19 31.18
CA ILE A 7 -20.75 24.87 31.56
C ILE A 7 -21.83 23.79 31.56
N ASP A 8 -22.31 23.41 32.75
CA ASP A 8 -23.32 22.37 32.89
C ASP A 8 -24.59 22.76 32.13
N SER A 9 -25.05 21.91 31.22
CA SER A 9 -26.25 22.12 30.38
C SER A 9 -27.48 22.55 31.20
N TYR A 10 -27.57 22.08 32.45
CA TYR A 10 -28.64 22.42 33.38
C TYR A 10 -28.61 23.90 33.84
N SER A 11 -27.42 24.49 33.98
CA SER A 11 -27.27 25.90 34.33
C SER A 11 -27.75 26.83 33.22
N ILE A 12 -27.46 26.48 31.95
CA ILE A 12 -27.86 27.26 30.77
C ILE A 12 -29.38 27.33 30.65
N LYS A 13 -30.08 26.19 30.83
CA LYS A 13 -31.55 26.12 30.76
C LYS A 13 -32.23 26.99 31.82
N LYS A 14 -31.66 27.11 33.03
CA LYS A 14 -32.18 27.99 34.10
C LYS A 14 -32.08 29.47 33.73
N TRP A 15 -30.95 29.90 33.19
CA TRP A 15 -30.76 31.30 32.77
C TRP A 15 -31.66 31.69 31.59
N GLN A 16 -31.90 30.76 30.65
CA GLN A 16 -32.87 30.97 29.58
C GLN A 16 -34.28 31.18 30.10
N LEU A 17 -34.73 30.35 31.06
CA LEU A 17 -36.05 30.49 31.68
C LEU A 17 -36.20 31.83 32.41
N ILE A 18 -35.17 32.25 33.16
CA ILE A 18 -35.16 33.55 33.86
C ILE A 18 -35.26 34.70 32.85
N GLY A 19 -34.51 34.63 31.74
CA GLY A 19 -34.56 35.65 30.69
C GLY A 19 -35.95 35.80 30.07
N VAL A 20 -36.65 34.68 29.83
CA VAL A 20 -38.04 34.69 29.31
C VAL A 20 -38.99 35.33 30.32
N VAL A 21 -38.88 35.00 31.61
CA VAL A 21 -39.74 35.59 32.65
C VAL A 21 -39.53 37.10 32.77
N ILE A 22 -38.27 37.57 32.72
CA ILE A 22 -37.94 39.00 32.74
C ILE A 22 -38.53 39.71 31.53
N LEU A 23 -38.42 39.12 30.33
CA LEU A 23 -38.98 39.70 29.11
C LEU A 23 -40.50 39.88 29.21
N VAL A 24 -41.21 38.86 29.73
CA VAL A 24 -42.66 38.94 29.95
C VAL A 24 -43.01 40.05 30.94
N MET A 25 -42.27 40.18 32.05
CA MET A 25 -42.48 41.26 33.02
C MET A 25 -42.24 42.65 32.41
N ILE A 26 -41.24 42.80 31.54
CA ILE A 26 -40.97 44.06 30.83
C ILE A 26 -42.14 44.41 29.90
N VAL A 27 -42.65 43.44 29.13
CA VAL A 27 -43.79 43.67 28.22
C VAL A 27 -45.05 44.07 29.00
N VAL A 28 -45.34 43.40 30.11
CA VAL A 28 -46.46 43.74 30.99
C VAL A 28 -46.26 45.12 31.63
N GLY A 29 -45.05 45.45 32.07
CA GLY A 29 -44.73 46.77 32.62
C GLY A 29 -44.87 47.91 31.60
N LEU A 30 -44.43 47.68 30.36
CA LEU A 30 -44.59 48.62 29.24
C LEU A 30 -46.07 48.89 28.93
N TYR A 31 -46.93 47.85 28.99
CA TYR A 31 -48.37 48.02 28.83
C TYR A 31 -48.94 48.98 29.88
N PHE A 32 -48.74 48.70 31.17
CA PHE A 32 -49.28 49.54 32.24
C PHE A 32 -48.71 50.96 32.25
N TYR A 33 -47.49 51.15 31.75
CA TYR A 33 -46.88 52.46 31.56
C TYR A 33 -47.57 53.27 30.45
N ILE A 34 -47.87 52.64 29.30
CA ILE A 34 -48.49 53.31 28.14
C ILE A 34 -49.99 53.61 28.38
N PHE A 35 -50.71 52.70 29.03
CA PHE A 35 -52.15 52.80 29.28
C PHE A 35 -52.51 53.35 30.68
N TYR A 36 -51.56 54.00 31.36
CA TYR A 36 -51.75 54.67 32.67
C TYR A 36 -52.41 53.79 33.75
N GLY A 37 -52.12 52.48 33.77
CA GLY A 37 -52.60 51.56 34.81
C GLY A 37 -53.97 50.94 34.59
N GLU A 38 -54.74 51.35 33.57
CA GLU A 38 -56.06 50.78 33.29
C GLU A 38 -56.01 49.74 32.15
N PHE A 39 -56.76 48.65 32.31
CA PHE A 39 -56.96 47.71 31.22
C PHE A 39 -57.95 48.28 30.21
N SER A 40 -57.50 48.45 28.96
CA SER A 40 -58.42 48.88 27.90
C SER A 40 -59.51 47.83 27.65
N ARG A 41 -60.76 48.31 27.55
CA ARG A 41 -61.93 47.51 27.16
C ARG A 41 -62.10 47.43 25.64
N ASN A 42 -61.33 48.21 24.88
CA ASN A 42 -61.38 48.24 23.42
C ASN A 42 -60.38 47.25 22.84
N ILE A 43 -60.86 46.35 21.99
CA ILE A 43 -60.02 45.33 21.34
C ILE A 43 -58.95 45.94 20.42
N GLU A 44 -59.21 47.13 19.84
CA GLU A 44 -58.30 47.83 18.95
C GLU A 44 -57.01 48.28 19.65
N ASP A 45 -57.09 48.71 20.91
CA ASP A 45 -55.92 49.12 21.70
C ASP A 45 -54.97 47.94 21.96
N TRP A 46 -55.54 46.75 22.20
CA TRP A 46 -54.77 45.52 22.35
C TRP A 46 -54.09 45.12 21.04
N SER A 47 -54.78 45.29 19.91
CA SER A 47 -54.21 45.04 18.58
C SER A 47 -53.04 45.99 18.29
N GLY A 48 -53.21 47.29 18.53
CA GLY A 48 -52.16 48.30 18.29
C GLY A 48 -50.95 48.14 19.21
N PHE A 49 -51.16 47.81 20.49
CA PHE A 49 -50.07 47.51 21.42
C PHE A 49 -49.31 46.25 21.00
N GLY A 50 -50.03 45.19 20.64
CA GLY A 50 -49.44 43.95 20.13
C GLY A 50 -48.60 44.17 18.88
N GLU A 51 -49.06 45.01 17.95
CA GLU A 51 -48.32 45.39 16.75
C GLU A 51 -47.08 46.22 17.06
N TYR A 52 -47.16 47.20 17.96
CA TYR A 52 -46.01 48.01 18.37
C TYR A 52 -44.92 47.19 19.07
N VAL A 53 -45.30 46.38 20.06
CA VAL A 53 -44.37 45.50 20.79
C VAL A 53 -43.81 44.43 19.86
N GLY A 54 -44.68 43.79 19.07
CA GLY A 54 -44.29 42.76 18.11
C GLY A 54 -43.35 43.28 17.02
N GLY A 55 -43.62 44.46 16.45
CA GLY A 55 -42.79 45.08 15.43
C GLY A 55 -41.44 45.57 15.95
N THR A 56 -41.42 46.16 17.16
CA THR A 56 -40.18 46.64 17.79
C THR A 56 -39.29 45.46 18.21
N LEU A 57 -39.85 44.49 18.93
CA LEU A 57 -39.12 43.28 19.34
C LEU A 57 -38.72 42.45 18.12
N GLY A 58 -39.60 42.30 17.13
CA GLY A 58 -39.31 41.61 15.88
C GLY A 58 -38.07 42.20 15.18
N THR A 59 -38.02 43.53 15.04
CA THR A 59 -36.88 44.22 14.42
C THR A 59 -35.58 44.01 15.20
N ILE A 60 -35.61 44.18 16.53
CA ILE A 60 -34.42 43.98 17.39
C ILE A 60 -33.94 42.53 17.32
N LEU A 61 -34.86 41.57 17.42
CA LEU A 61 -34.55 40.15 17.35
C LEU A 61 -34.00 39.75 15.97
N SER A 62 -34.51 40.34 14.88
CA SER A 62 -33.97 40.11 13.53
C SER A 62 -32.52 40.56 13.41
N VAL A 63 -32.14 41.72 13.97
CA VAL A 63 -30.74 42.19 13.97
C VAL A 63 -29.85 41.26 14.81
N ILE A 64 -30.31 40.85 16.00
CA ILE A 64 -29.56 39.90 16.85
C ILE A 64 -29.40 38.56 16.13
N ALA A 65 -30.47 38.04 15.52
CA ALA A 65 -30.43 36.80 14.75
C ALA A 65 -29.42 36.90 13.60
N LEU A 66 -29.38 38.01 12.88
CA LEU A 66 -28.40 38.24 11.82
C LEU A 66 -26.96 38.20 12.36
N ILE A 67 -26.68 38.87 13.49
CA ILE A 67 -25.35 38.85 14.13
C ILE A 67 -24.96 37.42 14.54
N VAL A 68 -25.89 36.67 15.14
CA VAL A 68 -25.67 35.27 15.53
C VAL A 68 -25.37 34.41 14.31
N VAL A 69 -26.12 34.58 13.22
CA VAL A 69 -25.91 33.85 11.96
C VAL A 69 -24.53 34.16 11.39
N VAL A 70 -24.14 35.44 11.28
CA VAL A 70 -22.81 35.83 10.77
C VAL A 70 -21.69 35.24 11.62
N LYS A 71 -21.82 35.29 12.96
CA LYS A 71 -20.83 34.70 13.86
C LYS A 71 -20.75 33.19 13.70
N THR A 72 -21.90 32.52 13.61
CA THR A 72 -21.98 31.06 13.45
C THR A 72 -21.38 30.65 12.11
N TYR A 73 -21.66 31.39 11.03
CA TYR A 73 -21.09 31.17 9.71
C TYR A 73 -19.56 31.28 9.73
N ASN A 74 -19.01 32.30 10.38
CA ASN A 74 -17.55 32.46 10.49
C ASN A 74 -16.90 31.30 11.26
N LEU A 75 -17.52 30.85 12.36
CA LEU A 75 -17.05 29.69 13.12
C LEU A 75 -17.10 28.40 12.28
N GLN A 76 -18.20 28.18 11.55
CA GLN A 76 -18.34 27.04 10.63
C GLN A 76 -17.30 27.07 9.51
N ALA A 77 -16.99 28.26 8.97
CA ALA A 77 -15.96 28.42 7.96
C ALA A 77 -14.56 28.07 8.50
N GLU A 78 -14.25 28.53 9.72
CA GLU A 78 -12.99 28.20 10.40
C GLU A 78 -12.87 26.70 10.70
N GLU A 79 -13.93 26.08 11.24
CA GLU A 79 -13.98 24.64 11.50
C GLU A 79 -13.81 23.81 10.22
N LEU A 80 -14.43 24.25 9.11
CA LEU A 80 -14.25 23.61 7.81
C LEU A 80 -12.81 23.71 7.31
N LEU A 81 -12.14 24.85 7.51
CA LEU A 81 -10.72 25.03 7.15
C LEU A 81 -9.81 24.12 7.98
N LEU A 82 -10.00 24.07 9.30
CA LEU A 82 -9.24 23.18 10.18
C LEU A 82 -9.47 21.71 9.84
N THR A 83 -10.73 21.31 9.60
CA THR A 83 -11.08 19.94 9.18
C THR A 83 -10.38 19.58 7.87
N ARG A 84 -10.32 20.50 6.89
CA ARG A 84 -9.61 20.26 5.63
C ARG A 84 -8.09 20.11 5.84
N GLN A 85 -7.50 20.86 6.77
CA GLN A 85 -6.08 20.74 7.10
C GLN A 85 -5.77 19.39 7.75
N GLU A 86 -6.57 18.96 8.73
CA GLU A 86 -6.46 17.65 9.38
C GLU A 86 -6.64 16.50 8.37
N LEU A 87 -7.64 16.60 7.47
CA LEU A 87 -7.84 15.61 6.41
C LEU A 87 -6.65 15.53 5.46
N LYS A 88 -6.01 16.67 5.15
CA LYS A 88 -4.80 16.69 4.32
C LYS A 88 -3.64 15.98 5.03
N GLY A 89 -3.39 16.29 6.30
CA GLY A 89 -2.35 15.62 7.09
C GLY A 89 -2.60 14.12 7.25
N SER A 90 -3.85 13.73 7.49
CA SER A 90 -4.27 12.31 7.57
C SER A 90 -4.04 11.57 6.24
N LYS A 91 -4.33 12.22 5.10
CA LYS A 91 -4.06 11.67 3.77
C LYS A 91 -2.57 11.45 3.54
N GLU A 92 -1.73 12.40 3.93
CA GLU A 92 -0.26 12.29 3.81
C GLU A 92 0.28 11.15 4.68
N ALA A 93 -0.14 11.08 5.95
CA ALA A 93 0.24 9.99 6.86
C ALA A 93 -0.20 8.60 6.34
N LEU A 94 -1.40 8.50 5.77
CA LEU A 94 -1.90 7.27 5.17
C LEU A 94 -1.06 6.85 3.95
N GLN A 95 -0.64 7.80 3.12
CA GLN A 95 0.23 7.52 1.98
C GLN A 95 1.58 6.98 2.42
N ASP A 96 2.18 7.56 3.46
CA ASP A 96 3.44 7.07 4.01
C ASP A 96 3.28 5.69 4.67
N GLN A 97 2.17 5.45 5.37
CA GLN A 97 1.84 4.13 5.91
C GLN A 97 1.69 3.07 4.81
N ILE A 98 1.05 3.40 3.69
CA ILE A 98 0.91 2.49 2.55
C ILE A 98 2.28 2.14 1.96
N LYS A 99 3.20 3.12 1.85
CA LYS A 99 4.58 2.86 1.38
C LYS A 99 5.32 1.91 2.32
N VAL A 100 5.30 2.19 3.63
CA VAL A 100 5.94 1.32 4.63
C VAL A 100 5.35 -0.09 4.62
N SER A 101 4.02 -0.20 4.53
CA SER A 101 3.33 -1.48 4.47
C SER A 101 3.68 -2.28 3.20
N ASN A 102 3.79 -1.62 2.05
CA ASN A 102 4.23 -2.27 0.81
C ASN A 102 5.66 -2.81 0.94
N TYR A 103 6.58 -2.02 1.50
CA TYR A 103 7.96 -2.45 1.76
C TYR A 103 7.98 -3.67 2.68
N GLN A 104 7.29 -3.61 3.82
CA GLN A 104 7.19 -4.71 4.78
C GLN A 104 6.57 -5.97 4.16
N ARG A 105 5.56 -5.84 3.29
CA ARG A 105 4.97 -6.99 2.59
C ARG A 105 6.02 -7.69 1.72
N VAL A 106 6.75 -6.94 0.91
CA VAL A 106 7.78 -7.51 0.03
C VAL A 106 8.88 -8.17 0.86
N GLU A 107 9.37 -7.49 1.89
CA GLU A 107 10.42 -8.00 2.78
C GLU A 107 10.00 -9.30 3.47
N ASN A 108 8.81 -9.33 4.07
CA ASN A 108 8.29 -10.51 4.75
C ASN A 108 8.06 -11.68 3.79
N THR A 109 7.44 -11.44 2.62
CA THR A 109 7.24 -12.50 1.63
C THR A 109 8.57 -13.02 1.10
N PHE A 110 9.53 -12.12 0.80
CA PHE A 110 10.86 -12.50 0.32
C PHE A 110 11.60 -13.38 1.33
N PHE A 111 11.69 -12.96 2.60
CA PHE A 111 12.40 -13.73 3.62
C PHE A 111 11.68 -15.02 4.00
N ASN A 112 10.34 -15.08 3.88
CA ASN A 112 9.61 -16.34 4.04
C ASN A 112 9.91 -17.32 2.90
N LEU A 113 9.94 -16.88 1.64
CA LEU A 113 10.34 -17.72 0.50
C LEU A 113 11.80 -18.17 0.61
N LEU A 114 12.70 -17.28 1.05
CA LEU A 114 14.11 -17.59 1.28
C LEU A 114 14.27 -18.61 2.41
N ARG A 115 13.51 -18.48 3.50
CA ARG A 115 13.50 -19.44 4.61
C ARG A 115 13.00 -20.81 4.13
N GLU A 116 11.94 -20.83 3.34
CA GLU A 116 11.39 -22.07 2.77
C GLU A 116 12.40 -22.74 1.82
N LYS A 117 13.08 -21.97 0.97
CA LYS A 117 14.20 -22.49 0.18
C LYS A 117 15.27 -23.12 1.08
N ASN A 118 15.68 -22.39 2.12
CA ASN A 118 16.69 -22.88 3.05
C ASN A 118 16.23 -24.11 3.85
N SER A 119 14.93 -24.31 4.09
CA SER A 119 14.41 -25.51 4.76
C SER A 119 14.57 -26.75 3.88
N PHE A 120 14.29 -26.64 2.59
CA PHE A 120 14.59 -27.70 1.60
C PHE A 120 16.08 -28.04 1.57
N LEU A 121 16.94 -27.01 1.64
CA LEU A 121 18.40 -27.18 1.63
C LEU A 121 18.96 -27.79 2.92
N ASN A 122 18.32 -27.60 4.07
CA ASN A 122 18.87 -27.97 5.39
C ASN A 122 18.21 -29.18 6.06
N SER A 123 17.23 -29.84 5.44
CA SER A 123 16.73 -31.12 5.97
C SER A 123 17.88 -32.14 6.06
N ASP A 124 17.93 -32.96 7.12
CA ASP A 124 19.06 -33.88 7.42
C ASP A 124 19.30 -34.93 6.31
N THR A 125 18.26 -35.30 5.59
CA THR A 125 18.35 -36.11 4.35
C THR A 125 18.57 -35.26 3.11
N GLY A 126 18.38 -33.94 3.19
CA GLY A 126 18.31 -32.96 2.09
C GLY A 126 19.61 -32.24 1.75
N LYS A 127 20.47 -31.86 2.71
CA LYS A 127 21.64 -31.02 2.39
C LYS A 127 22.68 -31.74 1.54
N GLU A 128 23.08 -32.93 1.99
CA GLU A 128 24.03 -33.77 1.26
C GLU A 128 23.40 -34.30 -0.03
N SER A 129 22.13 -34.73 0.02
CA SER A 129 21.44 -35.20 -1.17
C SER A 129 21.18 -34.09 -2.19
N TYR A 130 20.88 -32.85 -1.78
CA TYR A 130 20.68 -31.72 -2.68
C TYR A 130 21.99 -31.33 -3.35
N ARG A 131 23.08 -31.20 -2.58
CA ARG A 131 24.41 -30.93 -3.16
C ARG A 131 24.83 -32.01 -4.14
N ILE A 132 24.66 -33.30 -3.77
CA ILE A 132 24.97 -34.42 -4.67
C ILE A 132 24.09 -34.36 -5.92
N ARG A 133 22.79 -34.10 -5.79
CA ARG A 133 21.86 -33.99 -6.93
C ARG A 133 22.20 -32.82 -7.85
N ILE A 134 22.49 -31.63 -7.31
CA ILE A 134 22.99 -30.47 -8.07
C ILE A 134 24.28 -30.84 -8.80
N ASN A 135 25.25 -31.43 -8.11
CA ASN A 135 26.54 -31.79 -8.71
C ASN A 135 26.38 -32.84 -9.82
N ASN A 136 25.50 -33.83 -9.63
CA ASN A 136 25.20 -34.86 -10.62
C ASN A 136 24.50 -34.26 -11.85
N LEU A 137 23.48 -33.43 -11.64
CA LEU A 137 22.80 -32.73 -12.73
C LEU A 137 23.78 -31.83 -13.48
N TYR A 138 24.59 -31.07 -12.76
CA TYR A 138 25.64 -30.23 -13.31
C TYR A 138 26.63 -31.03 -14.16
N ALA A 139 27.14 -32.15 -13.64
CA ALA A 139 28.08 -33.01 -14.36
C ALA A 139 27.46 -33.61 -15.63
N ASN A 140 26.19 -34.00 -15.59
CA ASN A 140 25.46 -34.54 -16.74
C ASN A 140 25.20 -33.47 -17.80
N VAL A 141 24.75 -32.28 -17.40
CA VAL A 141 24.58 -31.14 -18.32
C VAL A 141 25.91 -30.77 -18.96
N LEU A 142 26.99 -30.66 -18.17
CA LEU A 142 28.32 -30.33 -18.69
C LEU A 142 28.84 -31.39 -19.66
N ARG A 143 28.50 -32.67 -19.44
CA ARG A 143 28.85 -33.77 -20.36
C ARG A 143 28.16 -33.60 -21.71
N GLU A 144 26.87 -33.27 -21.72
CA GLU A 144 26.13 -33.01 -22.96
C GLU A 144 26.65 -31.75 -23.67
N VAL A 145 26.97 -30.67 -22.94
CA VAL A 145 27.60 -29.46 -23.51
C VAL A 145 28.96 -29.76 -24.13
N LYS A 146 29.79 -30.60 -23.49
CA LYS A 146 31.13 -30.97 -23.98
C LYS A 146 31.11 -32.00 -25.10
N ALA A 147 30.01 -32.74 -25.25
CA ALA A 147 29.84 -33.68 -26.35
C ALA A 147 29.66 -32.87 -27.65
N LYS A 148 30.77 -32.47 -28.28
CA LYS A 148 30.83 -31.76 -29.58
C LYS A 148 30.11 -32.55 -30.69
N LYS A 149 28.78 -32.47 -30.74
CA LYS A 149 27.92 -33.22 -31.67
C LYS A 149 27.16 -32.31 -32.63
N THR A 150 26.60 -32.97 -33.63
CA THR A 150 26.29 -32.57 -35.01
C THR A 150 25.40 -31.33 -35.24
N SER A 151 24.76 -30.76 -34.22
CA SER A 151 23.93 -29.54 -34.33
C SER A 151 23.68 -28.89 -32.96
N GLU A 152 23.64 -27.54 -32.91
CA GLU A 152 23.34 -26.75 -31.71
C GLU A 152 21.96 -27.12 -31.13
N GLU A 153 20.97 -27.33 -31.99
CA GLU A 153 19.59 -27.66 -31.62
C GLU A 153 19.47 -29.04 -30.95
N GLU A 154 20.25 -30.02 -31.40
CA GLU A 154 20.26 -31.35 -30.78
C GLU A 154 20.89 -31.31 -29.38
N THR A 155 21.89 -30.45 -29.19
CA THR A 155 22.53 -30.22 -27.88
C THR A 155 21.54 -29.63 -26.88
N VAL A 156 20.77 -28.61 -27.28
CA VAL A 156 19.72 -28.01 -26.44
C VAL A 156 18.63 -29.03 -26.10
N ARG A 157 18.13 -29.81 -27.07
CA ARG A 157 17.11 -30.85 -26.82
C ARG A 157 17.58 -31.93 -25.84
N ARG A 158 18.85 -32.34 -25.92
CA ARG A 158 19.42 -33.34 -24.99
C ARG A 158 19.56 -32.80 -23.58
N ILE A 159 20.03 -31.56 -23.44
CA ILE A 159 20.14 -30.92 -22.13
C ILE A 159 18.75 -30.70 -21.53
N ARG A 160 17.76 -30.28 -22.33
CA ARG A 160 16.34 -30.24 -21.93
C ARG A 160 15.87 -31.60 -21.41
N ARG A 161 16.22 -32.70 -22.09
CA ARG A 161 15.87 -34.06 -21.65
C ARG A 161 16.56 -34.46 -20.35
N VAL A 162 17.85 -34.19 -20.18
CA VAL A 162 18.58 -34.44 -18.92
C VAL A 162 17.91 -33.69 -17.79
N TYR A 163 17.57 -32.42 -18.04
CA TYR A 163 16.90 -31.57 -17.10
C TYR A 163 15.53 -32.13 -16.70
N LEU A 164 14.67 -32.48 -17.66
CA LEU A 164 13.32 -33.01 -17.40
C LEU A 164 13.32 -34.41 -16.76
N THR A 165 14.26 -35.28 -17.12
CA THR A 165 14.30 -36.67 -16.61
C THR A 165 14.96 -36.77 -15.23
N GLN A 166 15.91 -35.88 -14.92
CA GLN A 166 16.60 -35.82 -13.64
C GLN A 166 16.09 -34.67 -12.74
N HIS A 167 15.05 -33.96 -13.17
CA HIS A 167 14.34 -32.96 -12.37
C HIS A 167 13.62 -33.64 -11.20
N HIS A 168 14.36 -33.91 -10.14
CA HIS A 168 13.77 -34.31 -8.87
C HIS A 168 12.91 -33.16 -8.32
N ASN A 169 11.79 -33.49 -7.66
CA ASN A 169 10.83 -32.52 -7.12
C ASN A 169 11.50 -31.40 -6.30
N ASP A 170 12.54 -31.72 -5.52
CA ASP A 170 13.23 -30.75 -4.67
C ASP A 170 13.96 -29.66 -5.48
N LEU A 171 14.59 -30.01 -6.62
CA LEU A 171 15.25 -29.04 -7.50
C LEU A 171 14.25 -28.12 -8.19
N LYS A 172 13.13 -28.70 -8.63
CA LYS A 172 11.99 -27.93 -9.15
C LYS A 172 11.48 -26.93 -8.13
N ASN A 173 11.30 -27.37 -6.88
CA ASN A 173 10.82 -26.52 -5.81
C ASN A 173 11.79 -25.36 -5.55
N VAL A 174 13.11 -25.62 -5.44
CA VAL A 174 14.11 -24.56 -5.24
C VAL A 174 14.11 -23.54 -6.37
N PHE A 175 14.05 -23.99 -7.63
CA PHE A 175 14.03 -23.06 -8.76
C PHE A 175 12.70 -22.31 -8.88
N SER A 176 11.56 -22.95 -8.57
CA SER A 176 10.27 -22.28 -8.49
C SER A 176 10.23 -21.21 -7.39
N LEU A 177 10.90 -21.45 -6.26
CA LEU A 177 11.08 -20.45 -5.21
C LEU A 177 11.97 -19.30 -5.67
N ASN A 178 13.04 -19.57 -6.43
CA ASN A 178 13.84 -18.52 -7.07
C ASN A 178 12.97 -17.69 -8.03
N ASP A 179 12.17 -18.31 -8.91
CA ASP A 179 11.26 -17.61 -9.83
C ASP A 179 10.26 -16.73 -9.08
N ALA A 180 9.69 -17.24 -7.98
CA ALA A 180 8.77 -16.48 -7.13
C ALA A 180 9.46 -15.26 -6.52
N MET A 181 10.70 -15.40 -6.04
CA MET A 181 11.47 -14.27 -5.50
C MET A 181 11.85 -13.25 -6.58
N PHE A 182 12.29 -13.68 -7.77
CA PHE A 182 12.59 -12.77 -8.88
C PHE A 182 11.35 -11.94 -9.29
N ARG A 183 10.20 -12.60 -9.45
CA ARG A 183 8.92 -11.92 -9.76
C ARG A 183 8.49 -10.98 -8.64
N LEU A 184 8.56 -11.43 -7.39
CA LEU A 184 8.18 -10.61 -6.23
C LEU A 184 8.96 -9.29 -6.21
N ILE A 185 10.27 -9.34 -6.50
CA ILE A 185 11.12 -8.14 -6.54
C ILE A 185 10.77 -7.29 -7.77
N SER A 186 10.67 -7.91 -8.96
CA SER A 186 10.38 -7.22 -10.22
C SER A 186 9.05 -6.45 -10.16
N ASP A 187 7.99 -7.13 -9.73
CA ASP A 187 6.62 -6.64 -9.72
C ASP A 187 6.33 -5.73 -8.50
N SER A 188 7.30 -5.53 -7.62
CA SER A 188 7.16 -4.65 -6.46
C SER A 188 7.29 -3.17 -6.84
N ASN A 189 6.70 -2.33 -5.98
CA ASN A 189 6.84 -0.87 -6.02
C ASN A 189 8.12 -0.38 -5.31
N LEU A 190 9.11 -1.25 -5.11
CA LEU A 190 10.41 -0.87 -4.57
C LEU A 190 11.16 0.03 -5.57
N ASP A 191 12.02 0.88 -5.05
CA ASP A 191 12.93 1.65 -5.90
C ASP A 191 14.04 0.76 -6.49
N GLU A 192 14.77 1.28 -7.49
CA GLU A 192 15.83 0.55 -8.20
C GLU A 192 16.96 0.08 -7.27
N LYS A 193 17.28 0.86 -6.22
CA LYS A 193 18.35 0.51 -5.26
C LYS A 193 17.90 -0.63 -4.36
N GLU A 194 16.66 -0.56 -3.89
CA GLU A 194 16.02 -1.61 -3.09
C GLU A 194 15.91 -2.91 -3.89
N LYS A 195 15.42 -2.85 -5.13
CA LYS A 195 15.37 -4.03 -6.02
C LYS A 195 16.75 -4.64 -6.23
N TYR A 196 17.75 -3.82 -6.53
CA TYR A 196 19.13 -4.27 -6.68
C TYR A 196 19.66 -4.99 -5.43
N LEU A 197 19.36 -4.48 -4.23
CA LEU A 197 19.74 -5.09 -2.96
C LEU A 197 19.12 -6.49 -2.82
N TYR A 198 17.80 -6.63 -3.00
CA TYR A 198 17.13 -7.94 -2.88
C TYR A 198 17.61 -8.95 -3.91
N TYR A 199 17.80 -8.53 -5.17
CA TYR A 199 18.39 -9.40 -6.18
C TYR A 199 19.80 -9.86 -5.80
N SER A 200 20.62 -8.96 -5.23
CA SER A 200 21.97 -9.30 -4.80
C SER A 200 21.97 -10.27 -3.62
N ILE A 201 21.02 -10.14 -2.69
CA ILE A 201 20.82 -11.11 -1.59
C ILE A 201 20.42 -12.48 -2.16
N LEU A 202 19.45 -12.51 -3.07
CA LEU A 202 18.98 -13.74 -3.71
C LEU A 202 20.10 -14.47 -4.44
N ILE A 203 20.84 -13.75 -5.28
CA ILE A 203 21.95 -14.30 -6.07
C ILE A 203 23.10 -14.73 -5.15
N GLY A 204 23.43 -13.93 -4.14
CA GLY A 204 24.45 -14.26 -3.15
C GLY A 204 24.12 -15.47 -2.29
N ASN A 205 22.83 -15.83 -2.18
CA ASN A 205 22.39 -17.04 -1.48
C ASN A 205 22.47 -18.31 -2.36
N MET A 206 22.66 -18.18 -3.68
CA MET A 206 22.80 -19.34 -4.56
C MET A 206 24.21 -19.94 -4.47
N ALA A 207 24.31 -21.27 -4.40
CA ALA A 207 25.59 -21.93 -4.59
C ALA A 207 26.08 -21.74 -6.04
N LYS A 208 27.39 -21.73 -6.29
CA LYS A 208 27.94 -21.53 -7.65
C LYS A 208 27.34 -22.46 -8.71
N GLY A 209 27.24 -23.76 -8.39
CA GLY A 209 26.62 -24.75 -9.28
C GLY A 209 25.09 -24.60 -9.39
N GLU A 210 24.42 -24.05 -8.38
CA GLU A 210 22.98 -23.75 -8.43
C GLU A 210 22.71 -22.60 -9.39
N ALA A 211 23.47 -21.51 -9.31
CA ALA A 211 23.29 -20.36 -10.19
C ALA A 211 23.55 -20.71 -11.66
N GLU A 212 24.60 -21.50 -11.94
CA GLU A 212 24.89 -22.01 -13.29
C GLU A 212 23.76 -22.93 -13.80
N LEU A 213 23.24 -23.82 -12.97
CA LEU A 213 22.10 -24.68 -13.34
C LEU A 213 20.78 -23.91 -13.48
N TYR A 214 20.55 -22.91 -12.64
CA TYR A 214 19.40 -22.02 -12.75
C TYR A 214 19.47 -21.21 -14.04
N THR A 215 20.67 -20.77 -14.43
CA THR A 215 20.90 -20.16 -15.75
C THR A 215 20.49 -21.14 -16.87
N ALA A 216 20.95 -22.40 -16.81
CA ALA A 216 20.54 -23.41 -17.78
C ALA A 216 19.03 -23.62 -17.78
N TYR A 217 18.44 -23.73 -16.59
CA TYR A 217 16.99 -23.84 -16.40
C TYR A 217 16.25 -22.72 -17.10
N THR A 218 16.69 -21.48 -16.87
CA THR A 218 16.08 -20.24 -17.38
C THR A 218 16.01 -20.19 -18.90
N LEU A 219 16.97 -20.83 -19.56
CA LEU A 219 17.05 -20.87 -21.01
C LEU A 219 16.36 -22.08 -21.65
N ILE A 220 16.28 -23.20 -20.91
CA ILE A 220 15.80 -24.47 -21.42
C ILE A 220 14.29 -24.59 -21.32
N ASN A 221 13.73 -24.13 -20.20
CA ASN A 221 12.29 -24.12 -19.99
C ASN A 221 11.78 -22.76 -20.43
N GLU A 222 10.84 -22.73 -21.36
CA GLU A 222 10.17 -21.50 -21.77
C GLU A 222 9.43 -20.92 -20.55
N PHE A 223 9.98 -19.85 -19.97
CA PHE A 223 9.33 -19.18 -18.85
C PHE A 223 8.16 -18.35 -19.33
N PRO A 224 7.18 -18.08 -18.45
CA PRO A 224 6.35 -16.91 -18.63
C PRO A 224 7.26 -15.68 -18.79
N ALA A 225 7.04 -14.87 -19.84
CA ALA A 225 7.81 -13.66 -20.14
C ALA A 225 8.11 -12.76 -18.90
N PRO A 226 7.19 -12.62 -17.90
CA PRO A 226 7.48 -11.85 -16.69
C PRO A 226 8.67 -12.35 -15.86
N VAL A 227 8.92 -13.66 -15.80
CA VAL A 227 10.03 -14.22 -15.02
C VAL A 227 11.36 -13.93 -15.71
N TYR A 228 11.41 -14.11 -17.03
CA TYR A 228 12.62 -13.85 -17.81
C TYR A 228 13.04 -12.38 -17.68
N LYS A 229 12.09 -11.46 -17.84
CA LYS A 229 12.33 -10.03 -17.66
C LYS A 229 12.84 -9.70 -16.25
N ALA A 230 12.24 -10.29 -15.21
CA ALA A 230 12.69 -10.09 -13.84
C ALA A 230 14.14 -10.55 -13.59
N ILE A 231 14.59 -11.60 -14.30
CA ILE A 231 15.96 -12.10 -14.23
C ILE A 231 16.92 -11.17 -14.98
N GLU A 232 16.52 -10.69 -16.15
CA GLU A 232 17.29 -9.73 -16.95
C GLU A 232 17.49 -8.41 -16.18
N ASP A 233 16.41 -7.82 -15.67
CA ASP A 233 16.43 -6.57 -14.89
C ASP A 233 17.32 -6.66 -13.63
N SER A 234 17.55 -7.87 -13.12
CA SER A 234 18.37 -8.10 -11.93
C SER A 234 19.89 -8.07 -12.19
N ASN A 235 20.31 -7.98 -13.46
CA ASN A 235 21.68 -8.22 -13.94
C ASN A 235 22.21 -9.59 -13.48
N PHE A 236 21.34 -10.61 -13.46
CA PHE A 236 21.66 -11.95 -12.98
C PHE A 236 22.88 -12.53 -13.70
N PHE A 237 22.86 -12.52 -15.04
CA PHE A 237 23.87 -13.15 -15.87
C PHE A 237 25.26 -12.54 -15.70
N ASP A 238 25.35 -11.24 -15.39
CA ASP A 238 26.61 -10.56 -15.09
C ASP A 238 27.16 -10.94 -13.71
N LYS A 239 26.28 -11.07 -12.71
CA LYS A 239 26.66 -11.35 -11.32
C LYS A 239 27.13 -12.79 -11.08
N VAL A 240 26.67 -13.75 -11.86
CA VAL A 240 26.90 -15.19 -11.59
C VAL A 240 28.32 -15.68 -11.94
N SER A 241 29.19 -14.84 -12.52
CA SER A 241 30.57 -15.24 -12.89
C SER A 241 30.62 -16.55 -13.69
N VAL A 242 29.73 -16.64 -14.66
CA VAL A 242 29.48 -17.82 -15.49
C VAL A 242 30.79 -18.24 -16.19
N LYS A 243 31.24 -19.49 -15.98
CA LYS A 243 32.45 -20.03 -16.62
C LYS A 243 32.37 -19.96 -18.15
N LYS A 244 33.51 -19.95 -18.84
CA LYS A 244 33.59 -19.81 -20.30
C LYS A 244 32.70 -20.81 -21.04
N GLU A 245 32.70 -22.07 -20.60
CA GLU A 245 31.90 -23.15 -21.19
C GLU A 245 30.40 -22.89 -21.09
N TRP A 246 29.97 -22.21 -20.03
CA TRP A 246 28.60 -21.80 -19.87
C TRP A 246 28.27 -20.57 -20.71
N ARG A 247 29.18 -19.61 -20.89
CA ARG A 247 28.96 -18.50 -21.83
C ARG A 247 28.82 -18.99 -23.27
N GLU A 248 29.61 -19.98 -23.66
CA GLU A 248 29.48 -20.69 -24.93
C GLU A 248 28.08 -21.34 -25.02
N PHE A 249 27.63 -22.04 -23.97
CA PHE A 249 26.28 -22.58 -23.89
C PHE A 249 25.16 -21.52 -23.95
N MET A 250 25.31 -20.39 -23.25
CA MET A 250 24.38 -19.26 -23.30
C MET A 250 24.27 -18.72 -24.73
N SER A 251 25.40 -18.56 -25.42
CA SER A 251 25.40 -18.09 -26.81
C SER A 251 24.73 -19.08 -27.77
N LEU A 252 24.90 -20.38 -27.55
CA LEU A 252 24.22 -21.44 -28.31
C LEU A 252 22.70 -21.36 -28.15
N ILE A 253 22.20 -21.01 -26.96
CA ILE A 253 20.76 -20.91 -26.71
C ILE A 253 20.20 -19.54 -27.08
N ASN A 254 20.93 -18.44 -26.89
CA ASN A 254 20.44 -17.09 -27.17
C ASN A 254 20.10 -16.91 -28.66
N ASN A 255 20.86 -17.53 -29.57
CA ASN A 255 20.54 -17.56 -31.00
C ASN A 255 19.20 -18.26 -31.29
N HIS A 256 18.82 -19.26 -30.48
CA HIS A 256 17.60 -20.04 -30.68
C HIS A 256 16.39 -19.44 -29.92
N LEU A 257 16.61 -18.89 -28.71
CA LEU A 257 15.58 -18.22 -27.91
C LEU A 257 15.13 -16.90 -28.54
N LEU A 258 16.04 -16.09 -29.11
CA LEU A 258 15.65 -14.86 -29.78
C LEU A 258 14.76 -15.12 -31.01
N GLU A 259 14.96 -16.23 -31.72
CA GLU A 259 14.08 -16.64 -32.83
C GLU A 259 12.72 -17.20 -32.36
N THR A 260 12.61 -17.68 -31.13
CA THR A 260 11.38 -18.34 -30.60
C THR A 260 10.55 -17.42 -29.69
N ILE A 261 11.16 -16.40 -29.07
CA ILE A 261 10.48 -15.41 -28.22
C ILE A 261 9.94 -14.23 -29.06
N PHE A 262 10.56 -13.93 -30.21
CA PHE A 262 10.18 -12.82 -31.09
C PHE A 262 9.49 -13.22 -32.41
N ASN A 263 9.15 -14.51 -32.59
CA ASN A 263 8.23 -15.00 -33.63
C ASN A 263 6.97 -15.58 -32.98
#